data_AF-A0AAP5YE84-F1
#
_entry.id   AF-A0AAP5YE84-F1
#
_cell.length_a   1.000
_cell.length_b   1.000
_cell.length_c   1.000
_cell.angle_alpha   90.00
_cell.angle_beta   90.00
_cell.angle_gamma   90.00
#
_symmetry.space_group_name_H-M   'P 1'
#
loop_
_entity.id
_entity.type
_entity.pdbx_description
1 polymer ?
#
loop_
_entity_poly.entity_id
_entity_poly.type
_entity_poly.pdbx_seq_one_letter_code
_entity_poly.pdbx_strand_id
1 'polypeptide(L)'
;EVINLCKQMHFDLVICDYNFQTQLNGFQLLEELKHAQILPAHTTFVFLTGENDHKIVRSIVDCDPDDYLLKPFNHTFFRNRLLSAMKRRSVLLPIYEKLREMDFEGVIEATDTLLPFHPEYSKLIRRYRAHAMVQNKQFSSARSEYEKLLKEDNFDWIKTALANTLIETDDLEKAQEVLESLSSK
;
A
#
# COMPACT_ATOMS: atom_id res chain seq x y z
N GLU A 1 25.12 -5.02 0.93
CA GLU A 1 25.05 -6.47 1.19
C GLU A 1 23.64 -7.02 1.05
N VAL A 2 22.65 -6.55 1.84
CA VAL A 2 21.24 -7.03 1.79
C VAL A 2 20.64 -7.02 0.38
N ILE A 3 20.81 -5.93 -0.38
CA ILE A 3 20.31 -5.84 -1.76
C ILE A 3 20.86 -6.97 -2.65
N ASN A 4 22.14 -7.34 -2.50
CA ASN A 4 22.72 -8.43 -3.27
C ASN A 4 22.15 -9.79 -2.86
N LEU A 5 21.88 -10.01 -1.56
CA LEU A 5 21.21 -11.21 -1.09
C LEU A 5 19.79 -11.32 -1.66
N CYS A 6 19.01 -10.23 -1.64
CA CYS A 6 17.66 -10.20 -2.23
C CYS A 6 17.65 -10.42 -3.75
N LYS A 7 18.75 -10.13 -4.46
CA LYS A 7 18.89 -10.44 -5.89
C LYS A 7 19.23 -11.91 -6.14
N GLN A 8 19.92 -12.57 -5.21
CA GLN A 8 20.39 -13.95 -5.36
C GLN A 8 19.43 -14.98 -4.76
N MET A 9 18.62 -14.56 -3.79
CA MET A 9 17.72 -15.42 -3.03
C MET A 9 16.34 -14.80 -2.95
N HIS A 10 15.31 -15.64 -3.00
CA HIS A 10 13.93 -15.23 -2.77
C HIS A 10 13.58 -15.44 -1.30
N PHE A 11 12.95 -14.42 -0.71
CA PHE A 11 12.49 -14.42 0.67
C PHE A 11 10.97 -14.27 0.69
N ASP A 12 10.27 -15.14 1.41
CA ASP A 12 8.82 -15.00 1.61
C ASP A 12 8.48 -13.84 2.57
N LEU A 13 9.39 -13.57 3.51
CA LEU A 13 9.25 -12.52 4.52
C LEU A 13 10.59 -11.81 4.74
N VAL A 14 10.55 -10.48 4.66
CA VAL A 14 11.64 -9.60 5.06
C VAL A 14 11.17 -8.80 6.27
N ILE A 15 11.92 -8.90 7.37
CA ILE A 15 11.68 -8.13 8.58
C ILE A 15 12.81 -7.13 8.71
N CYS A 16 12.46 -5.84 8.69
CA CYS A 16 13.44 -4.77 8.60
C CYS A 16 13.31 -3.82 9.79
N ASP A 17 14.42 -3.50 10.47
CA ASP A 17 14.41 -2.35 11.37
C ASP A 17 14.26 -1.06 10.56
N TYR A 18 13.62 -0.04 11.12
CA TYR A 18 13.62 1.28 10.50
C TYR A 18 14.99 1.94 10.65
N ASN A 19 15.63 1.83 11.82
CA ASN A 19 16.87 2.53 12.12
C ASN A 19 18.05 1.54 12.18
N PHE A 20 18.94 1.59 11.19
CA PHE A 20 20.15 0.75 11.17
C PHE A 20 21.33 1.33 11.96
N GLN A 21 21.17 2.51 12.59
CA GLN A 21 22.26 3.25 13.22
C GLN A 21 23.41 3.57 12.24
N THR A 22 23.08 3.72 10.95
CA THR A 22 23.99 4.12 9.88
C THR A 22 23.40 5.28 9.08
N GLN A 23 24.09 5.74 8.04
CA GLN A 23 23.53 6.73 7.10
C GLN A 23 22.33 6.18 6.30
N LEU A 24 22.25 4.86 6.15
CA LEU A 24 21.12 4.19 5.51
C LEU A 24 20.09 3.77 6.56
N ASN A 25 18.81 3.87 6.19
CA ASN A 25 17.70 3.41 7.02
C ASN A 25 16.82 2.41 6.25
N GLY A 26 15.90 1.77 6.97
CA GLY A 26 15.01 0.77 6.40
C GLY A 26 14.06 1.33 5.33
N PHE A 27 13.68 2.60 5.44
CA PHE A 27 12.89 3.29 4.42
C PHE A 27 13.64 3.33 3.09
N GLN A 28 14.88 3.80 3.08
CA GLN A 28 15.72 3.85 1.88
C GLN A 28 15.97 2.47 1.30
N LEU A 29 16.16 1.45 2.14
CA LEU A 29 16.30 0.08 1.68
C LEU A 29 15.04 -0.40 0.95
N LEU A 30 13.85 -0.17 1.51
CA LEU A 30 12.60 -0.59 0.87
C LEU A 30 12.35 0.14 -0.45
N GLU A 31 12.60 1.44 -0.50
CA GLU A 31 12.49 2.25 -1.72
C GLU A 31 13.40 1.71 -2.84
N GLU A 32 14.66 1.43 -2.54
CA GLU A 32 15.60 0.86 -3.51
C GLU A 32 15.16 -0.54 -3.99
N LEU A 33 14.66 -1.38 -3.08
CA LEU A 33 14.17 -2.72 -3.40
C LEU A 33 12.93 -2.67 -4.31
N LYS A 34 12.01 -1.72 -4.07
CA LYS A 34 10.81 -1.48 -4.90
C LYS A 34 11.19 -0.91 -6.26
N HIS A 35 12.00 0.15 -6.28
CA HIS A 35 12.45 0.82 -7.51
C HIS A 35 13.18 -0.15 -8.45
N ALA A 36 14.07 -0.99 -7.90
CA ALA A 36 14.79 -2.00 -8.68
C ALA A 36 13.98 -3.29 -8.93
N GLN A 37 12.72 -3.37 -8.52
CA GLN A 37 11.83 -4.54 -8.63
C GLN A 37 12.45 -5.86 -8.17
N ILE A 38 13.29 -5.79 -7.12
CA ILE A 38 14.10 -6.92 -6.64
C ILE A 38 13.22 -7.92 -5.87
N LEU A 39 12.29 -7.42 -5.06
CA LEU A 39 11.41 -8.28 -4.28
C LEU A 39 10.33 -8.88 -5.19
N PRO A 40 10.19 -10.22 -5.22
CA PRO A 40 9.04 -10.86 -5.86
C PRO A 40 7.71 -10.37 -5.31
N ALA A 41 6.65 -10.47 -6.12
CA ALA A 41 5.30 -10.06 -5.72
C ALA A 41 4.78 -10.82 -4.48
N HIS A 42 5.26 -12.03 -4.20
CA HIS A 42 4.87 -12.81 -3.02
C HIS A 42 5.59 -12.41 -1.72
N THR A 43 6.69 -11.65 -1.79
CA THR A 43 7.46 -11.28 -0.60
C THR A 43 6.69 -10.29 0.26
N THR A 44 6.53 -10.64 1.54
CA THR A 44 5.99 -9.74 2.56
C THR A 44 7.11 -8.92 3.18
N PHE A 45 6.99 -7.60 3.24
CA PHE A 45 7.95 -6.72 3.89
C PHE A 45 7.35 -6.03 5.12
N VAL A 46 7.92 -6.27 6.29
CA VAL A 46 7.43 -5.75 7.57
C VAL A 46 8.50 -4.92 8.27
N PHE A 47 8.13 -3.70 8.67
CA PHE A 47 8.98 -2.87 9.53
C PHE A 47 8.82 -3.24 11.01
N LEU A 48 9.95 -3.28 11.72
CA LEU A 48 10.02 -3.39 13.17
C LEU A 48 10.76 -2.18 13.73
N THR A 49 10.05 -1.23 14.32
CA THR A 49 10.67 0.02 14.78
C THR A 49 10.51 0.22 16.29
N GLY A 50 11.52 0.77 16.94
CA GLY A 50 11.39 1.34 18.29
C GLY A 50 10.97 2.82 18.27
N GLU A 51 10.98 3.44 17.09
CA GLU A 51 10.70 4.85 16.90
C GLU A 51 9.19 5.09 16.85
N ASN A 52 8.69 5.94 17.75
CA ASN A 52 7.29 6.36 17.80
C ASN A 52 7.07 7.81 17.35
N ASP A 53 8.12 8.47 16.83
CA ASP A 53 8.03 9.83 16.31
C ASP A 53 7.06 9.88 15.12
N HIS A 54 6.11 10.81 15.15
CA HIS A 54 5.07 10.94 14.13
C HIS A 54 5.62 11.12 12.71
N LYS A 55 6.77 11.80 12.54
CA LYS A 55 7.41 11.96 11.24
C LYS A 55 7.94 10.63 10.73
N ILE A 56 8.56 9.82 11.60
CA ILE A 56 9.07 8.49 11.24
C ILE A 56 7.91 7.55 10.89
N VAL A 57 6.85 7.55 11.70
CA VAL A 57 5.65 6.74 11.42
C VAL A 57 5.04 7.15 10.08
N ARG A 58 4.93 8.45 9.78
CA ARG A 58 4.46 8.93 8.48
C ARG A 58 5.36 8.43 7.34
N SER A 59 6.68 8.55 7.46
CA SER A 59 7.62 8.02 6.46
C SER A 59 7.43 6.52 6.22
N ILE A 60 7.23 5.73 7.28
CA ILE A 60 6.94 4.29 7.17
C ILE A 60 5.64 4.06 6.40
N VAL A 61 4.58 4.81 6.71
CA VAL A 61 3.29 4.69 6.03
C VAL A 61 3.39 5.07 4.55
N ASP A 62 4.12 6.14 4.23
CA ASP A 62 4.32 6.61 2.85
C ASP A 62 5.10 5.58 2.02
N CYS A 63 5.98 4.81 2.67
CA CYS A 63 6.68 3.67 2.09
C CYS A 63 5.75 2.49 1.75
N ASP A 64 4.48 2.47 2.18
CA ASP A 64 3.47 1.41 1.97
C ASP A 64 4.06 -0.01 2.16
N PRO A 65 4.58 -0.36 3.36
CA PRO A 65 5.01 -1.71 3.69
C PRO A 65 3.78 -2.63 3.86
N ASP A 66 4.00 -3.94 3.88
CA ASP A 66 2.92 -4.87 4.23
C ASP A 66 2.53 -4.75 5.71
N ASP A 67 3.48 -4.45 6.59
CA ASP A 67 3.12 -4.11 7.97
C ASP A 67 4.20 -3.28 8.66
N TYR A 68 3.84 -2.67 9.78
CA TYR A 68 4.82 -2.13 10.72
C TYR A 68 4.40 -2.42 12.17
N LEU A 69 5.37 -2.76 13.00
CA LEU A 69 5.16 -3.01 14.43
C LEU A 69 6.09 -2.13 15.25
N LEU A 70 5.51 -1.53 16.30
CA LEU A 70 6.23 -0.74 17.29
C LEU A 70 6.72 -1.64 18.44
N LYS A 71 8.01 -1.55 18.77
CA LYS A 71 8.61 -2.21 19.94
C LYS A 71 8.29 -1.42 21.22
N PRO A 72 8.15 -2.08 22.39
CA PRO A 72 8.20 -3.52 22.61
C PRO A 72 6.86 -4.22 22.31
N PHE A 73 6.93 -5.48 21.90
CA PHE A 73 5.77 -6.35 21.68
C PHE A 73 6.01 -7.74 22.25
N ASN A 74 4.93 -8.45 22.57
CA ASN A 74 5.04 -9.85 22.99
C ASN A 74 5.08 -10.79 21.77
N HIS A 75 5.56 -12.02 21.99
CA HIS A 75 5.72 -13.03 20.93
C HIS A 75 4.39 -13.38 20.22
N THR A 76 3.29 -13.47 20.97
CA THR A 76 1.97 -13.79 20.39
C THR A 76 1.49 -12.70 19.44
N PHE A 77 1.63 -11.43 19.85
CA PHE A 77 1.29 -10.28 19.01
C PHE A 77 2.15 -10.27 17.75
N PHE A 78 3.48 -10.38 17.89
CA PHE A 78 4.40 -10.42 16.76
C PHE A 78 4.03 -11.50 15.74
N ARG A 79 3.86 -12.74 16.20
CA ARG A 79 3.48 -13.88 15.37
C ARG A 79 2.16 -13.64 14.64
N ASN A 80 1.13 -13.16 15.34
CA ASN A 80 -0.18 -12.94 14.74
C ASN A 80 -0.16 -11.85 13.66
N ARG A 81 0.60 -10.78 13.88
CA ARG A 81 0.75 -9.69 12.90
C ARG A 81 1.47 -10.17 11.65
N LEU A 82 2.59 -10.88 11.81
CA LEU A 82 3.32 -11.47 10.68
C LEU A 82 2.46 -12.44 9.86
N LEU A 83 1.78 -13.39 10.52
CA LEU A 83 0.92 -14.35 9.83
C LEU A 83 -0.24 -13.66 9.11
N SER A 84 -0.81 -12.60 9.68
CA SER A 84 -1.87 -11.83 9.03
C SER A 84 -1.36 -11.08 7.80
N ALA A 85 -0.16 -10.47 7.88
CA ALA A 85 0.47 -9.79 6.77
C ALA A 85 0.80 -10.76 5.62
N MET A 86 1.41 -11.91 5.94
CA MET A 86 1.73 -12.96 4.96
C MET A 86 0.47 -13.57 4.34
N LYS A 87 -0.58 -13.83 5.14
CA LYS A 87 -1.86 -14.34 4.63
C LYS A 87 -2.47 -13.34 3.64
N ARG A 88 -2.51 -12.06 4.00
CA ARG A 88 -3.03 -11.01 3.12
C ARG A 88 -2.21 -10.92 1.83
N ARG A 89 -0.88 -10.97 1.94
CA ARG A 89 0.03 -10.97 0.78
C ARG A 89 -0.28 -12.11 -0.18
N SER A 90 -0.45 -13.33 0.35
CA SER A 90 -0.77 -14.52 -0.43
C SER A 90 -2.14 -14.43 -1.10
N VAL A 91 -3.18 -13.96 -0.39
CA VAL A 91 -4.53 -13.80 -0.95
C VAL A 91 -4.57 -12.77 -2.08
N LEU A 92 -3.85 -11.66 -1.91
CA LEU A 92 -3.82 -10.57 -2.89
C LEU A 92 -2.70 -10.71 -3.93
N LEU A 93 -1.98 -11.85 -3.94
CA LEU A 93 -0.88 -12.10 -4.88
C LEU A 93 -1.27 -11.85 -6.35
N PRO A 94 -2.45 -12.27 -6.84
CA PRO A 94 -2.86 -11.98 -8.22
C PRO A 94 -2.86 -10.48 -8.54
N ILE A 95 -3.24 -9.61 -7.58
CA ILE A 95 -3.19 -8.16 -7.75
C ILE A 95 -1.73 -7.67 -7.78
N TYR A 96 -0.88 -8.18 -6.88
CA TYR A 96 0.52 -7.74 -6.78
C TYR A 96 1.36 -8.13 -7.99
N GLU A 97 1.11 -9.30 -8.57
CA GLU A 97 1.77 -9.74 -9.81
C GLU A 97 1.44 -8.79 -10.96
N LYS A 98 0.15 -8.46 -11.13
CA LYS A 98 -0.32 -7.53 -12.16
C LYS A 98 0.16 -6.10 -11.96
N LEU A 99 0.20 -5.61 -10.72
CA LEU A 99 0.80 -4.30 -10.40
C LEU A 99 2.28 -4.24 -10.79
N ARG A 100 3.05 -5.31 -10.52
CA ARG A 100 4.47 -5.39 -10.88
C ARG A 100 4.68 -5.38 -12.39
N GLU A 101 3.80 -6.04 -13.13
CA GLU A 101 3.78 -6.07 -14.60
C GLU A 101 3.28 -4.76 -15.23
N MET A 102 2.78 -3.81 -14.42
CA MET A 102 2.05 -2.62 -14.87
C MET A 102 0.82 -2.96 -15.72
N ASP A 103 0.28 -4.17 -15.56
CA ASP A 103 -0.94 -4.66 -16.20
C ASP A 103 -2.16 -4.22 -15.40
N PHE A 104 -2.51 -2.94 -15.51
CA PHE A 104 -3.61 -2.36 -14.74
C PHE A 104 -4.99 -2.90 -15.14
N GLU A 105 -5.17 -3.40 -16.36
CA GLU A 105 -6.40 -4.10 -16.73
C GLU A 105 -6.48 -5.44 -15.99
N GLY A 106 -5.39 -6.21 -15.98
CA GLY A 106 -5.27 -7.43 -15.18
C GLY A 106 -5.45 -7.20 -13.67
N VAL A 107 -5.05 -6.03 -13.15
CA VAL A 107 -5.36 -5.65 -11.75
C VAL A 107 -6.87 -5.54 -11.54
N ILE A 108 -7.60 -4.88 -12.46
CA ILE A 108 -9.06 -4.74 -12.35
C ILE A 108 -9.72 -6.13 -12.39
N GLU A 109 -9.35 -6.98 -13.34
CA GLU A 109 -9.87 -8.37 -13.44
C GLU A 109 -9.59 -9.19 -12.18
N ALA A 110 -8.38 -9.09 -11.63
CA ALA A 110 -8.00 -9.76 -10.39
C ALA A 110 -8.84 -9.26 -9.21
N THR A 111 -9.14 -7.95 -9.15
CA THR A 111 -9.97 -7.38 -8.09
C THR A 111 -11.41 -7.87 -8.16
N ASP A 112 -11.99 -7.97 -9.37
CA ASP A 112 -13.36 -8.48 -9.55
C ASP A 112 -13.46 -9.96 -9.20
N THR A 113 -12.39 -10.73 -9.41
CA THR A 113 -12.31 -12.13 -9.01
C THR A 113 -12.18 -12.29 -7.50
N LEU A 114 -11.36 -11.47 -6.83
CA LEU A 114 -11.07 -11.62 -5.39
C LEU A 114 -12.16 -11.05 -4.48
N LEU A 115 -12.80 -9.95 -4.87
CA LEU A 115 -13.73 -9.21 -4.01
C LEU A 115 -14.90 -10.05 -3.47
N PRO A 116 -15.54 -10.96 -4.24
CA PRO A 116 -16.64 -11.80 -3.75
C PRO A 116 -16.20 -12.83 -2.68
N PHE A 117 -14.95 -13.30 -2.74
CA PHE A 117 -14.45 -14.38 -1.88
C PHE A 117 -13.66 -13.88 -0.67
N HIS A 118 -13.18 -12.62 -0.71
CA HIS A 118 -12.35 -12.03 0.34
C HIS A 118 -12.90 -10.68 0.84
N PRO A 119 -14.13 -10.64 1.38
CA PRO A 119 -14.74 -9.41 1.88
C PRO A 119 -13.92 -8.75 3.00
N GLU A 120 -13.13 -9.52 3.76
CA GLU A 120 -12.23 -9.03 4.80
C GLU A 120 -11.14 -8.08 4.26
N TYR A 121 -10.81 -8.16 2.97
CA TYR A 121 -9.85 -7.29 2.29
C TYR A 121 -10.50 -6.32 1.31
N SER A 122 -11.84 -6.22 1.31
CA SER A 122 -12.63 -5.43 0.36
C SER A 122 -12.13 -4.00 0.17
N LYS A 123 -11.85 -3.28 1.26
CA LYS A 123 -11.32 -1.91 1.22
C LYS A 123 -9.98 -1.82 0.46
N LEU A 124 -9.08 -2.75 0.72
CA LEU A 124 -7.75 -2.79 0.10
C LEU A 124 -7.84 -3.22 -1.37
N ILE A 125 -8.67 -4.23 -1.68
CA ILE A 125 -8.94 -4.65 -3.06
C ILE A 125 -9.49 -3.47 -3.87
N ARG A 126 -10.48 -2.74 -3.32
CA ARG A 126 -11.07 -1.57 -3.97
C ARG A 126 -10.10 -0.39 -4.11
N ARG A 127 -9.18 -0.21 -3.16
CA ARG A 127 -8.06 0.75 -3.29
C ARG A 127 -7.23 0.44 -4.53
N TYR A 128 -6.80 -0.82 -4.70
CA TYR A 128 -6.02 -1.22 -5.89
C TYR A 128 -6.83 -1.10 -7.18
N ARG A 129 -8.11 -1.48 -7.16
CA ARG A 129 -9.02 -1.32 -8.31
C ARG A 129 -9.12 0.13 -8.76
N ALA A 130 -9.44 1.04 -7.84
CA ALA A 130 -9.58 2.47 -8.16
C ALA A 130 -8.25 3.07 -8.65
N HIS A 131 -7.12 2.68 -8.05
CA HIS A 131 -5.80 3.09 -8.52
C HIS A 131 -5.53 2.60 -9.96
N ALA A 132 -5.79 1.33 -10.25
CA ALA A 132 -5.61 0.77 -11.59
C ALA A 132 -6.52 1.44 -12.63
N MET A 133 -7.77 1.76 -12.27
CA MET A 133 -8.67 2.54 -13.14
C MET A 133 -8.10 3.91 -13.49
N VAL A 134 -7.49 4.63 -12.53
CA VAL A 134 -6.80 5.91 -12.80
C VAL A 134 -5.65 5.71 -13.78
N GLN A 135 -4.81 4.69 -13.58
CA GLN A 135 -3.69 4.40 -14.48
C GLN A 135 -4.14 4.00 -15.90
N ASN A 136 -5.30 3.33 -16.00
CA ASN A 136 -5.97 3.02 -17.27
C ASN A 136 -6.79 4.18 -17.86
N LYS A 137 -6.69 5.40 -17.29
CA LYS A 137 -7.46 6.59 -17.72
C LYS A 137 -8.98 6.42 -17.65
N GLN A 138 -9.46 5.45 -16.88
CA GLN A 138 -10.88 5.21 -16.59
C GLN A 138 -11.34 6.15 -15.45
N PHE A 139 -11.15 7.46 -15.62
CA PHE A 139 -11.31 8.44 -14.54
C PHE A 139 -12.74 8.51 -13.99
N SER A 140 -13.76 8.39 -14.84
CA SER A 140 -15.16 8.38 -14.39
C SER A 140 -15.47 7.17 -13.49
N SER A 141 -14.95 5.99 -13.84
CA SER A 141 -15.10 4.78 -13.04
C SER A 141 -14.32 4.88 -11.72
N ALA A 142 -13.06 5.33 -11.79
CA ALA A 142 -12.23 5.57 -10.61
C ALA A 142 -12.87 6.55 -9.64
N ARG A 143 -13.40 7.67 -10.15
CA ARG A 143 -14.13 8.68 -9.37
C ARG A 143 -15.31 8.06 -8.65
N SER A 144 -16.18 7.33 -9.36
CA SER A 144 -17.34 6.67 -8.74
C SER A 144 -16.91 5.71 -7.64
N GLU A 145 -15.81 4.98 -7.83
CA GLU A 145 -15.27 4.06 -6.84
C GLU A 145 -14.75 4.79 -5.60
N TYR A 146 -13.96 5.86 -5.77
CA TYR A 146 -13.47 6.69 -4.67
C TYR A 146 -14.59 7.41 -3.91
N GLU A 147 -15.61 7.91 -4.59
CA GLU A 147 -16.79 8.51 -3.95
C GLU A 147 -17.54 7.50 -3.08
N LYS A 148 -17.66 6.24 -3.52
CA LYS A 148 -18.24 5.17 -2.70
C LYS A 148 -17.37 4.85 -1.49
N LEU A 149 -16.06 4.70 -1.70
CA LEU A 149 -15.10 4.47 -0.61
C LEU A 149 -15.12 5.59 0.42
N LEU A 150 -15.21 6.85 -0.01
CA LEU A 150 -15.23 8.01 0.88
C LEU A 150 -16.51 8.06 1.76
N LYS A 151 -17.64 7.57 1.24
CA LYS A 151 -18.89 7.44 2.00
C LYS A 151 -18.81 6.36 3.09
N GLU A 152 -18.03 5.31 2.84
CA GLU A 152 -17.83 4.22 3.79
C GLU A 152 -16.76 4.58 4.84
N ASP A 153 -15.68 5.23 4.41
CA ASP A 153 -14.55 5.61 5.26
C ASP A 153 -14.01 7.00 4.91
N ASN A 154 -13.86 7.86 5.92
CA ASN A 154 -13.35 9.22 5.76
C ASN A 154 -11.80 9.28 5.87
N PHE A 155 -11.09 8.42 5.14
CA PHE A 155 -9.62 8.37 5.19
C PHE A 155 -8.97 9.41 4.26
N ASP A 156 -7.88 10.00 4.74
CA ASP A 156 -7.19 11.09 4.04
C ASP A 156 -6.58 10.67 2.69
N TRP A 157 -6.17 9.40 2.57
CA TRP A 157 -5.69 8.86 1.29
C TRP A 157 -6.79 8.77 0.22
N ILE A 158 -8.05 8.49 0.62
CA ILE A 158 -9.20 8.44 -0.30
C ILE A 158 -9.48 9.84 -0.84
N LYS A 159 -9.50 10.83 0.06
CA LYS A 159 -9.69 12.24 -0.32
C LYS A 159 -8.61 12.72 -1.28
N THR A 160 -7.35 12.41 -0.97
CA THR A 160 -6.21 12.78 -1.82
C THR A 160 -6.35 12.15 -3.21
N ALA A 161 -6.66 10.85 -3.28
CA ALA A 161 -6.84 10.14 -4.54
C ALA A 161 -8.06 10.64 -5.33
N LEU A 162 -9.17 10.93 -4.65
CA LEU A 162 -10.38 11.49 -5.25
C LEU A 162 -10.13 12.88 -5.82
N ALA A 163 -9.49 13.77 -5.07
CA ALA A 163 -9.16 15.11 -5.53
C ALA A 163 -8.30 15.08 -6.80
N ASN A 164 -7.25 14.24 -6.82
CA ASN A 164 -6.43 14.06 -8.01
C ASN A 164 -7.25 13.52 -9.20
N THR A 165 -8.15 12.56 -8.96
CA THR A 165 -9.03 12.03 -10.01
C THR A 165 -10.03 13.08 -10.52
N LEU A 166 -10.53 13.97 -9.65
CA LEU A 166 -11.45 15.05 -10.00
C LEU A 166 -10.79 16.09 -10.90
N ILE A 167 -9.52 16.42 -10.63
CA ILE A 167 -8.70 17.31 -11.47
C ILE A 167 -8.58 16.75 -12.90
N GLU A 168 -8.32 15.44 -13.04
CA GLU A 168 -8.28 14.79 -14.36
C GLU A 168 -9.64 14.80 -15.09
N THR A 169 -10.74 14.99 -14.37
CA THR A 169 -12.10 15.12 -14.93
C THR A 169 -12.61 16.55 -15.02
N ASP A 170 -11.76 17.56 -14.81
CA ASP A 170 -12.06 18.99 -14.85
C ASP A 170 -13.13 19.48 -13.84
N ASP A 171 -13.33 18.72 -12.75
CA ASP A 171 -14.24 19.09 -11.64
C ASP A 171 -13.44 19.76 -10.52
N LEU A 172 -12.83 20.90 -10.84
CA LEU A 172 -11.87 21.60 -9.97
C LEU A 172 -12.50 22.13 -8.68
N GLU A 173 -13.76 22.56 -8.73
CA GLU A 173 -14.49 23.04 -7.54
C GLU A 173 -14.59 21.93 -6.48
N LYS A 174 -15.04 20.73 -6.86
CA LYS A 174 -15.11 19.61 -5.92
C LYS A 174 -13.73 19.12 -5.49
N ALA A 175 -12.74 19.17 -6.38
CA ALA A 175 -11.37 18.83 -6.01
C ALA A 175 -10.88 19.74 -4.87
N GLN A 176 -11.14 21.04 -4.97
CA GLN A 176 -10.81 22.01 -3.93
C GLN A 176 -11.56 21.72 -2.62
N GLU A 177 -12.87 21.49 -2.65
CA GLU A 177 -13.66 21.15 -1.46
C GLU A 177 -13.10 19.91 -0.73
N VAL A 178 -12.74 18.87 -1.48
CA VAL A 178 -12.17 17.64 -0.93
C VAL A 178 -10.80 17.92 -0.29
N LEU A 179 -9.95 18.73 -0.93
CA LEU A 179 -8.63 19.09 -0.39
C LEU A 179 -8.71 19.98 0.85
N GLU A 180 -9.63 20.95 0.89
CA GLU A 180 -9.83 21.80 2.07
C GLU A 180 -10.25 20.97 3.30
N SER A 181 -11.01 19.89 3.06
CA SER A 181 -11.38 18.93 4.12
C SER A 181 -10.21 18.10 4.67
N LEU A 182 -9.03 18.13 4.05
CA LEU A 182 -7.80 17.51 4.57
C LEU A 182 -7.04 18.45 5.52
N SER A 183 -7.05 19.74 5.24
CA SER A 183 -6.32 20.77 6.00
C SER A 183 -6.97 21.17 7.33
N SER A 184 -8.20 20.72 7.59
CA SER A 184 -8.98 21.08 8.78
C SER A 184 -8.76 20.16 9.99
N LYS A 185 -7.69 19.36 10.01
CA LYS A 185 -7.26 18.50 11.13
C LYS A 185 -5.93 18.98 11.71
#